data_AF-A0A7X4Z5U3-F1
#
_entry.id   AF-A0A7X4Z5U3-F1
#
_cell.length_a   1.000
_cell.length_b   1.000
_cell.length_c   1.000
_cell.angle_alpha   90.00
_cell.angle_beta   90.00
_cell.angle_gamma   90.00
#
_symmetry.space_group_name_H-M   'P 1'
#
loop_
_entity.id
_entity.type
_entity.pdbx_description
1 polymer ?
#
loop_
_entity_poly.entity_id
_entity_poly.type
_entity_poly.pdbx_seq_one_letter_code
_entity_poly.pdbx_strand_id
1 'polypeptide(L)'
;MYQFTEDCLTGIQEIDEQHEKLFGLINDTLDLLHNEALDDKYHQVHQIIEELKEYADVHFASEEAYMAALNDPELELQKKQHFSFREKISSLEFSSIDEIEGQHETLDELMRYLTRWLYHHILSSDIMIGKMPPVEKWREQVNPCAFSKKYMTGIPLIDGEHETLFEIIGRANDLVKEELLHDKYDEIVGILNELTDYTKEHFQDEEEYMESIHYPGLHAQRIAHQAFVSKLEEIDLEQVDEHQQEYLEELMEFLFGWLSNHILKSDKLIGE
;
A
#
# COMPACT_ATOMS: atom_id res chain seq x y z
N MET A 1 8.77 -19.52 -9.75
CA MET A 1 9.76 -18.58 -9.18
C MET A 1 9.15 -17.20 -9.26
N TYR A 2 9.01 -16.55 -8.12
CA TYR A 2 8.53 -15.17 -7.98
C TYR A 2 9.63 -14.22 -8.42
N GLN A 3 9.25 -13.15 -9.12
CA GLN A 3 10.19 -12.19 -9.69
C GLN A 3 9.89 -10.80 -9.15
N PHE A 4 10.95 -10.09 -8.78
CA PHE A 4 10.90 -8.66 -8.54
C PHE A 4 10.81 -7.95 -9.89
N THR A 5 9.70 -7.29 -10.14
CA THR A 5 9.35 -6.64 -11.42
C THR A 5 9.28 -5.14 -11.27
N GLU A 6 9.20 -4.40 -12.38
CA GLU A 6 9.28 -2.93 -12.37
C GLU A 6 8.17 -2.25 -11.55
N ASP A 7 7.00 -2.89 -11.43
CA ASP A 7 5.89 -2.46 -10.57
C ASP A 7 6.22 -2.48 -9.08
N CYS A 8 7.20 -3.29 -8.66
CA CYS A 8 7.66 -3.35 -7.27
C CYS A 8 8.73 -2.30 -6.93
N LEU A 9 9.19 -1.51 -7.89
CA LEU A 9 10.25 -0.52 -7.66
C LEU A 9 9.72 0.67 -6.85
N THR A 10 10.31 0.87 -5.68
CA THR A 10 10.12 2.09 -4.89
C THR A 10 10.81 3.28 -5.56
N GLY A 11 11.92 3.03 -6.27
CA GLY A 11 12.83 4.04 -6.81
C GLY A 11 13.92 4.44 -5.81
N ILE A 12 14.02 3.73 -4.68
CA ILE A 12 15.01 3.91 -3.63
C ILE A 12 15.92 2.69 -3.69
N GLN A 13 17.11 2.85 -4.27
CA GLN A 13 18.02 1.74 -4.60
C GLN A 13 18.25 0.77 -3.44
N GLU A 14 18.47 1.28 -2.23
CA GLU A 14 18.73 0.44 -1.05
C GLU A 14 17.51 -0.41 -0.68
N ILE A 15 16.29 0.14 -0.76
CA ILE A 15 15.06 -0.60 -0.48
C ILE A 15 14.77 -1.62 -1.60
N ASP A 16 14.96 -1.21 -2.85
CA ASP A 16 14.76 -2.09 -4.01
C ASP A 16 15.72 -3.31 -3.97
N GLU A 17 17.00 -3.10 -3.62
CA GLU A 17 17.97 -4.19 -3.39
C GLU A 17 17.55 -5.09 -2.22
N GLN A 18 16.93 -4.53 -1.17
CA GLN A 18 16.44 -5.32 -0.05
C GLN A 18 15.23 -6.17 -0.43
N HIS A 19 14.28 -5.62 -1.19
CA HIS A 19 13.14 -6.35 -1.75
C HIS A 19 13.59 -7.50 -2.65
N GLU A 20 14.55 -7.29 -3.55
CA GLU A 20 15.09 -8.37 -4.39
C GLU A 20 15.55 -9.57 -3.57
N LYS A 21 16.22 -9.32 -2.44
CA LYS A 21 16.63 -10.39 -1.53
C LYS A 21 15.45 -11.06 -0.81
N LEU A 22 14.40 -10.33 -0.42
CA LEU A 22 13.18 -10.94 0.13
C LEU A 22 12.48 -11.86 -0.91
N PHE A 23 12.43 -11.44 -2.17
CA PHE A 23 11.96 -12.31 -3.26
C PHE A 23 12.84 -13.56 -3.42
N GLY A 24 14.16 -13.43 -3.21
CA GLY A 24 15.08 -14.56 -3.10
C GLY A 24 14.67 -15.56 -2.03
N LEU A 25 14.42 -15.10 -0.80
CA LEU A 25 13.99 -15.94 0.32
C LEU A 25 12.63 -16.63 0.07
N ILE A 26 11.70 -15.96 -0.61
CA ILE A 26 10.44 -16.58 -1.06
C ILE A 26 10.72 -17.72 -2.04
N ASN A 27 11.65 -17.53 -2.97
CA ASN A 27 12.02 -18.57 -3.92
C ASN A 27 12.72 -19.75 -3.26
N ASP A 28 13.60 -19.50 -2.29
CA ASP A 28 14.24 -20.56 -1.51
C ASP A 28 13.20 -21.38 -0.71
N THR A 29 12.20 -20.70 -0.16
CA THR A 29 11.07 -21.35 0.53
C THR A 29 10.23 -22.19 -0.45
N LEU A 30 9.96 -21.67 -1.64
CA LEU A 30 9.22 -22.38 -2.70
C LEU A 30 9.97 -23.65 -3.17
N ASP A 31 11.29 -23.53 -3.35
CA ASP A 31 12.14 -24.64 -3.76
C ASP A 31 12.22 -25.70 -2.66
N LEU A 32 12.33 -25.31 -1.39
CA LEU A 32 12.29 -26.25 -0.27
C LEU A 32 10.94 -26.95 -0.17
N LEU A 33 9.82 -26.22 -0.32
CA LEU A 33 8.46 -26.80 -0.30
C LEU A 33 8.32 -27.92 -1.34
N HIS A 34 8.76 -27.68 -2.58
CA HIS A 34 8.65 -28.64 -3.69
C HIS A 34 9.81 -29.63 -3.79
N ASN A 35 10.78 -29.62 -2.88
CA ASN A 35 11.89 -30.54 -2.90
C ASN A 35 11.43 -31.96 -2.52
N GLU A 36 11.28 -32.85 -3.50
CA GLU A 36 10.91 -34.25 -3.31
C GLU A 36 12.12 -35.16 -2.97
N ALA A 37 13.35 -34.65 -3.07
CA ALA A 37 14.56 -35.44 -2.78
C ALA A 37 14.93 -35.44 -1.29
N LEU A 38 14.35 -34.51 -0.51
CA LEU A 38 14.58 -34.35 0.91
C LEU A 38 13.30 -34.67 1.69
N ASP A 39 13.24 -35.85 2.29
CA ASP A 39 12.07 -36.31 3.05
C ASP A 39 11.88 -35.53 4.37
N ASP A 40 12.96 -35.34 5.13
CA ASP A 40 12.97 -34.58 6.38
C ASP A 40 13.62 -33.21 6.16
N LYS A 41 12.81 -32.16 6.31
CA LYS A 41 13.14 -30.75 6.07
C LYS A 41 13.23 -29.96 7.37
N TYR A 42 13.17 -30.60 8.54
CA TYR A 42 13.11 -29.93 9.85
C TYR A 42 14.13 -28.80 10.01
N HIS A 43 15.40 -29.10 9.71
CA HIS A 43 16.48 -28.12 9.87
C HIS A 43 16.37 -26.95 8.88
N GLN A 44 15.98 -27.25 7.64
CA GLN A 44 15.84 -26.25 6.57
C GLN A 44 14.64 -25.34 6.82
N VAL A 45 13.52 -25.88 7.34
CA VAL A 45 12.36 -25.07 7.76
C VAL A 45 12.77 -24.08 8.84
N HIS A 46 13.45 -24.54 9.89
CA HIS A 46 13.95 -23.66 10.95
C HIS A 46 14.91 -22.59 10.41
N GLN A 47 15.85 -22.99 9.55
CA GLN A 47 16.81 -22.06 8.97
C GLN A 47 16.12 -20.97 8.14
N ILE A 48 15.15 -21.32 7.30
CA ILE A 48 14.41 -20.34 6.49
C ILE A 48 13.62 -19.37 7.37
N ILE A 49 12.95 -19.86 8.41
CA ILE A 49 12.18 -19.01 9.33
C ILE A 49 13.11 -18.05 10.07
N GLU A 50 14.26 -18.53 10.56
CA GLU A 50 15.26 -17.72 11.25
C GLU A 50 15.86 -16.65 10.31
N GLU A 51 16.28 -17.05 9.10
CA GLU A 51 16.85 -16.13 8.11
C GLU A 51 15.83 -15.06 7.67
N LEU A 52 14.58 -15.44 7.44
CA LEU A 52 13.52 -14.51 7.09
C LEU A 52 13.27 -13.50 8.22
N LYS A 53 13.23 -13.96 9.48
CA LYS A 53 13.01 -13.09 10.64
C LYS A 53 14.13 -12.09 10.80
N GLU A 54 15.38 -12.55 10.80
CA GLU A 54 16.55 -11.67 10.91
C GLU A 54 16.61 -10.66 9.77
N TYR A 55 16.35 -11.12 8.53
CA TYR A 55 16.43 -10.24 7.37
C TYR A 55 15.28 -9.24 7.32
N ALA A 56 14.05 -9.65 7.62
CA ALA A 56 12.90 -8.76 7.70
C ALA A 56 13.08 -7.70 8.81
N ASP A 57 13.66 -8.07 9.96
CA ASP A 57 13.94 -7.11 11.02
C ASP A 57 14.92 -6.02 10.58
N VAL A 58 15.99 -6.39 9.87
CA VAL A 58 16.96 -5.44 9.33
C VAL A 58 16.33 -4.56 8.24
N HIS A 59 15.60 -5.16 7.31
CA HIS A 59 14.93 -4.47 6.22
C HIS A 59 13.92 -3.43 6.73
N PHE A 60 12.95 -3.86 7.55
CA PHE A 60 11.95 -2.94 8.11
C PHE A 60 12.59 -1.86 8.97
N ALA A 61 13.64 -2.16 9.75
CA ALA A 61 14.35 -1.12 10.50
C ALA A 61 15.03 -0.09 9.58
N SER A 62 15.55 -0.53 8.44
CA SER A 62 16.14 0.33 7.41
C SER A 62 15.08 1.25 6.80
N GLU A 63 13.93 0.70 6.41
CA GLU A 63 12.81 1.46 5.84
C GLU A 63 12.21 2.45 6.83
N GLU A 64 11.90 1.99 8.05
CA GLU A 64 11.36 2.82 9.10
C GLU A 64 12.31 3.99 9.45
N ALA A 65 13.63 3.75 9.42
CA ALA A 65 14.62 4.80 9.60
C ALA A 65 14.67 5.79 8.42
N TYR A 66 14.53 5.30 7.19
CA TYR A 66 14.48 6.11 5.99
C TYR A 66 13.23 7.01 5.99
N MET A 67 12.06 6.44 6.25
CA MET A 67 10.78 7.14 6.39
C MET A 67 10.82 8.18 7.52
N ALA A 68 11.38 7.81 8.69
CA ALA A 68 11.55 8.75 9.79
C ALA A 68 12.43 9.95 9.41
N ALA A 69 13.49 9.73 8.62
CA ALA A 69 14.33 10.82 8.13
C ALA A 69 13.59 11.78 7.17
N LEU A 70 12.55 11.30 6.49
CA LEU A 70 11.69 12.10 5.62
C LEU A 70 10.51 12.75 6.35
N ASN A 71 10.22 12.35 7.59
CA ASN A 71 8.93 12.57 8.25
C ASN A 71 7.78 12.08 7.37
N ASP A 72 7.91 10.85 6.86
CA ASP A 72 6.89 10.24 6.01
C ASP A 72 5.61 9.98 6.81
N PRO A 73 4.44 10.48 6.35
CA PRO A 73 3.17 10.35 7.07
C PRO A 73 2.70 8.89 7.20
N GLU A 74 3.13 7.99 6.31
CA GLU A 74 2.71 6.58 6.34
C GLU A 74 3.52 5.74 7.35
N LEU A 75 4.54 6.31 8.00
CA LEU A 75 5.46 5.59 8.88
C LEU A 75 4.75 4.79 9.98
N GLU A 76 3.79 5.40 10.67
CA GLU A 76 3.11 4.73 11.79
C GLU A 76 2.16 3.63 11.31
N LEU A 77 1.61 3.74 10.10
CA LEU A 77 0.82 2.68 9.49
C LEU A 77 1.72 1.51 9.07
N GLN A 78 2.83 1.78 8.39
CA GLN A 78 3.75 0.74 7.93
C GLN A 78 4.40 0.00 9.12
N LYS A 79 4.76 0.69 10.21
CA LYS A 79 5.20 0.02 11.45
C LYS A 79 4.20 -1.00 11.98
N LYS A 80 2.89 -0.70 11.93
CA LYS A 80 1.85 -1.66 12.34
C LYS A 80 1.82 -2.86 11.41
N GLN A 81 1.93 -2.65 10.10
CA GLN A 81 2.00 -3.72 9.10
C GLN A 81 3.24 -4.61 9.32
N HIS A 82 4.42 -4.01 9.52
CA HIS A 82 5.67 -4.72 9.83
C HIS A 82 5.58 -5.49 11.14
N PHE A 83 4.95 -4.91 12.17
CA PHE A 83 4.72 -5.58 13.44
C PHE A 83 3.85 -6.82 13.25
N SER A 84 2.73 -6.71 12.52
CA SER A 84 1.88 -7.87 12.20
C SER A 84 2.62 -8.95 11.41
N PHE A 85 3.53 -8.57 10.50
CA PHE A 85 4.40 -9.53 9.82
C PHE A 85 5.31 -10.28 10.81
N ARG A 86 6.01 -9.55 11.68
CA ARG A 86 6.90 -10.15 12.69
C ARG A 86 6.14 -11.10 13.61
N GLU A 87 4.94 -10.74 14.05
CA GLU A 87 4.08 -11.62 14.84
C GLU A 87 3.70 -12.89 14.07
N LYS A 88 3.33 -12.75 12.79
CA LYS A 88 2.98 -13.90 11.96
C LYS A 88 4.15 -14.85 11.78
N ILE A 89 5.34 -14.37 11.43
CA ILE A 89 6.53 -15.22 11.26
C ILE A 89 6.92 -15.86 12.59
N SER A 90 6.89 -15.11 13.69
CA SER A 90 7.16 -15.66 15.02
C SER A 90 6.15 -16.75 15.41
N SER A 91 4.88 -16.65 14.99
CA SER A 91 3.89 -17.69 15.26
C SER A 91 4.24 -19.05 14.64
N LEU A 92 4.93 -19.05 13.49
CA LEU A 92 5.33 -20.27 12.78
C LEU A 92 6.50 -21.00 13.45
N GLU A 93 7.32 -20.33 14.27
CA GLU A 93 8.36 -20.97 15.09
C GLU A 93 7.76 -21.93 16.14
N PHE A 94 6.52 -21.71 16.54
CA PHE A 94 5.82 -22.53 17.54
C PHE A 94 4.98 -23.66 16.92
N SER A 95 4.98 -23.79 15.59
CA SER A 95 4.28 -24.87 14.90
C SER A 95 4.93 -26.23 15.17
N SER A 96 4.11 -27.27 15.28
CA SER A 96 4.59 -28.64 15.48
C SER A 96 5.16 -29.21 14.18
N ILE A 97 6.49 -29.14 14.01
CA ILE A 97 7.17 -29.63 12.81
C ILE A 97 7.97 -30.94 13.03
N ASP A 98 7.71 -31.65 14.13
CA ASP A 98 8.35 -32.94 14.44
C ASP A 98 8.00 -34.03 13.42
N GLU A 99 6.85 -33.92 12.76
CA GLU A 99 6.39 -34.83 11.71
C GLU A 99 6.54 -34.19 10.33
N ILE A 100 6.81 -35.02 9.31
CA ILE A 100 7.00 -34.57 7.91
C ILE A 100 5.77 -33.80 7.39
N GLU A 101 4.57 -34.23 7.76
CA GLU A 101 3.31 -33.56 7.40
C GLU A 101 3.28 -32.11 7.94
N GLY A 102 3.62 -31.91 9.22
CA GLY A 102 3.68 -30.59 9.85
C GLY A 102 4.76 -29.67 9.24
N GLN A 103 5.88 -30.22 8.79
CA GLN A 103 6.90 -29.46 8.05
C GLN A 103 6.36 -28.94 6.72
N HIS A 104 5.67 -29.79 5.95
CA HIS A 104 5.07 -29.41 4.68
C HIS A 104 3.95 -28.38 4.88
N GLU A 105 3.07 -28.59 5.87
CA GLU A 105 2.00 -27.64 6.20
C GLU A 105 2.55 -26.27 6.59
N THR A 106 3.61 -26.23 7.41
CA THR A 106 4.25 -24.98 7.81
C THR A 106 4.87 -24.25 6.62
N LEU A 107 5.52 -24.97 5.69
CA LEU A 107 6.07 -24.38 4.47
C LEU A 107 4.97 -23.88 3.52
N ASP A 108 3.87 -24.62 3.35
CA ASP A 108 2.74 -24.18 2.51
C ASP A 108 2.06 -22.93 3.11
N GLU A 109 1.87 -22.90 4.43
CA GLU A 109 1.34 -21.74 5.14
C GLU A 109 2.27 -20.52 5.00
N LEU A 110 3.57 -20.70 5.23
CA LEU A 110 4.58 -19.67 5.08
C LEU A 110 4.57 -19.11 3.65
N MET A 111 4.58 -19.99 2.64
CA MET A 111 4.55 -19.58 1.23
C MET A 111 3.30 -18.78 0.87
N ARG A 112 2.11 -19.24 1.27
CA ARG A 112 0.86 -18.51 1.03
C ARG A 112 0.87 -17.14 1.70
N TYR A 113 1.40 -17.07 2.92
CA TYR A 113 1.49 -15.83 3.65
C TYR A 113 2.47 -14.85 2.99
N LEU A 114 3.72 -15.26 2.73
CA LEU A 114 4.75 -14.39 2.16
C LEU A 114 4.37 -13.83 0.80
N THR A 115 3.87 -14.69 -0.08
CA THR A 115 3.52 -14.31 -1.46
C THR A 115 2.37 -13.32 -1.49
N ARG A 116 1.42 -13.44 -0.56
CA ARG A 116 0.34 -12.47 -0.41
C ARG A 116 0.81 -11.20 0.27
N TRP A 117 1.51 -11.31 1.39
CA TRP A 117 1.86 -10.17 2.23
C TRP A 117 2.91 -9.29 1.55
N LEU A 118 4.02 -9.86 1.08
CA LEU A 118 5.14 -9.07 0.54
C LEU A 118 4.71 -8.29 -0.71
N TYR A 119 4.10 -8.98 -1.67
CA TYR A 119 3.70 -8.33 -2.92
C TYR A 119 2.63 -7.27 -2.68
N HIS A 120 1.67 -7.55 -1.79
CA HIS A 120 0.67 -6.56 -1.40
C HIS A 120 1.30 -5.36 -0.71
N HIS A 121 2.15 -5.58 0.29
CA HIS A 121 2.77 -4.53 1.08
C HIS A 121 3.60 -3.59 0.22
N ILE A 122 4.44 -4.14 -0.67
CA ILE A 122 5.23 -3.34 -1.61
C ILE A 122 4.31 -2.45 -2.45
N LEU A 123 3.32 -3.04 -3.11
CA LEU A 123 2.44 -2.32 -4.05
C LEU A 123 1.43 -1.37 -3.37
N SER A 124 1.04 -1.65 -2.12
CA SER A 124 0.09 -0.82 -1.39
C SER A 124 0.74 0.24 -0.52
N SER A 125 2.01 0.05 -0.16
CA SER A 125 2.67 0.80 0.92
C SER A 125 4.07 1.26 0.52
N ASP A 126 5.00 0.34 0.23
CA ASP A 126 6.43 0.70 0.10
C ASP A 126 6.70 1.56 -1.13
N ILE A 127 5.96 1.32 -2.22
CA ILE A 127 6.06 2.18 -3.41
C ILE A 127 5.68 3.63 -3.13
N MET A 128 5.00 3.94 -2.02
CA MET A 128 4.62 5.32 -1.66
C MET A 128 5.67 6.03 -0.79
N ILE A 129 6.68 5.32 -0.29
CA ILE A 129 7.72 5.87 0.59
C ILE A 129 8.39 7.09 -0.07
N GLY A 130 8.35 8.22 0.62
CA GLY A 130 8.94 9.49 0.20
C GLY A 130 8.23 10.17 -0.98
N LYS A 131 7.10 9.64 -1.45
CA LYS A 131 6.33 10.23 -2.56
C LYS A 131 5.24 11.18 -2.05
N MET A 132 4.84 11.08 -0.79
CA MET A 132 3.87 11.98 -0.18
C MET A 132 4.57 13.22 0.39
N PRO A 133 4.27 14.44 -0.10
CA PRO A 133 4.87 15.65 0.45
C PRO A 133 4.19 16.03 1.78
N PRO A 134 4.94 16.62 2.74
CA PRO A 134 4.40 17.03 4.03
C PRO A 134 3.27 18.06 3.93
N VAL A 135 2.33 18.02 4.89
CA VAL A 135 1.18 18.95 5.05
C VAL A 135 1.54 20.42 4.82
N GLU A 136 2.69 20.90 5.27
CA GLU A 136 3.04 22.32 5.16
C GLU A 136 3.24 22.75 3.70
N LYS A 137 3.79 21.87 2.85
CA LYS A 137 3.97 22.15 1.42
C LYS A 137 2.64 22.20 0.67
N TRP A 138 1.61 21.56 1.19
CA TRP A 138 0.24 21.63 0.65
C TRP A 138 -0.38 22.99 0.92
N ARG A 139 -0.25 23.49 2.15
CA ARG A 139 -0.84 24.76 2.60
C ARG A 139 -0.27 25.98 1.87
N GLU A 140 0.95 25.89 1.37
CA GLU A 140 1.58 26.96 0.58
C GLU A 140 1.06 27.05 -0.86
N GLN A 141 0.38 26.02 -1.36
CA GLN A 141 -0.17 26.02 -2.73
C GLN A 141 -1.50 26.78 -2.78
N VAL A 142 -1.66 27.63 -3.79
CA VAL A 142 -2.86 28.47 -3.98
C VAL A 142 -4.11 27.63 -4.23
N ASN A 143 -3.97 26.48 -4.89
CA ASN A 143 -5.04 25.50 -5.07
C ASN A 143 -4.43 24.09 -5.26
N PRO A 144 -4.06 23.40 -4.17
CA PRO A 144 -3.42 22.08 -4.28
C PRO A 144 -4.36 21.07 -4.94
N CYS A 145 -5.64 21.13 -4.63
CA CYS A 145 -6.68 20.20 -5.07
C CYS A 145 -7.21 20.48 -6.49
N ALA A 146 -6.51 21.26 -7.31
CA ALA A 146 -6.95 21.55 -8.67
C ALA A 146 -6.51 20.47 -9.66
N PHE A 147 -7.48 19.87 -10.35
CA PHE A 147 -7.17 19.08 -11.54
C PHE A 147 -6.52 19.96 -12.61
N SER A 148 -5.52 19.42 -13.29
CA SER A 148 -4.76 20.14 -14.31
C SER A 148 -4.15 19.18 -15.31
N LYS A 149 -3.67 19.71 -16.44
CA LYS A 149 -3.10 18.91 -17.54
C LYS A 149 -2.02 17.91 -17.15
N LYS A 150 -1.34 18.10 -16.02
CA LYS A 150 -0.32 17.15 -15.55
C LYS A 150 -0.92 15.79 -15.17
N TYR A 151 -2.18 15.76 -14.74
CA TYR A 151 -2.93 14.56 -14.32
C TYR A 151 -3.71 13.91 -15.47
N MET A 152 -3.73 14.49 -16.67
CA MET A 152 -4.42 13.86 -17.79
C MET A 152 -3.69 12.59 -18.24
N THR A 153 -4.43 11.50 -18.33
CA THR A 153 -4.08 10.22 -18.93
C THR A 153 -4.27 10.23 -20.45
N GLY A 154 -5.15 11.11 -20.95
CA GLY A 154 -5.55 11.13 -22.35
C GLY A 154 -6.73 10.21 -22.67
N ILE A 155 -7.29 9.55 -21.66
CA ILE A 155 -8.47 8.68 -21.74
C ILE A 155 -9.66 9.50 -21.20
N PRO A 156 -10.60 9.96 -22.05
CA PRO A 156 -11.62 10.94 -21.62
C PRO A 156 -12.55 10.48 -20.49
N LEU A 157 -12.77 9.18 -20.34
CA LEU A 157 -13.55 8.62 -19.23
C LEU A 157 -12.81 8.86 -17.91
N ILE A 158 -11.60 8.28 -17.79
CA ILE A 158 -10.72 8.37 -16.62
C ILE A 158 -10.40 9.84 -16.29
N ASP A 159 -10.07 10.67 -17.28
CA ASP A 159 -9.78 12.09 -17.06
C ASP A 159 -10.98 12.83 -16.43
N GLY A 160 -12.21 12.48 -16.80
CA GLY A 160 -13.43 13.07 -16.23
C GLY A 160 -13.72 12.59 -14.80
N GLU A 161 -13.39 11.35 -14.49
CA GLU A 161 -13.48 10.81 -13.14
C GLU A 161 -12.42 11.40 -12.21
N HIS A 162 -11.19 11.55 -12.70
CA HIS A 162 -10.14 12.27 -11.98
C HIS A 162 -10.56 13.71 -11.68
N GLU A 163 -11.17 14.44 -12.64
CA GLU A 163 -11.72 15.78 -12.38
C GLU A 163 -12.68 15.77 -11.19
N THR A 164 -13.60 14.79 -11.15
CA THR A 164 -14.59 14.66 -10.08
C THR A 164 -13.96 14.30 -8.74
N LEU A 165 -12.99 13.39 -8.70
CA LEU A 165 -12.24 13.05 -7.48
C LEU A 165 -11.51 14.28 -6.90
N PHE A 166 -10.90 15.10 -7.77
CA PHE A 166 -10.26 16.34 -7.34
C PHE A 166 -11.28 17.36 -6.80
N GLU A 167 -12.50 17.41 -7.34
CA GLU A 167 -13.58 18.25 -6.80
C GLU A 167 -14.04 17.79 -5.41
N ILE A 168 -14.20 16.47 -5.20
CA ILE A 168 -14.55 15.89 -3.89
C ILE A 168 -13.47 16.23 -2.85
N ILE A 169 -12.20 15.99 -3.18
CA ILE A 169 -11.04 16.33 -2.32
C ILE A 169 -10.94 17.84 -2.10
N GLY A 170 -11.29 18.66 -3.11
CA GLY A 170 -11.36 20.11 -3.00
C GLY A 170 -12.35 20.57 -1.93
N ARG A 171 -13.53 19.94 -1.83
CA ARG A 171 -14.50 20.23 -0.76
C ARG A 171 -13.98 19.86 0.62
N ALA A 172 -13.28 18.72 0.76
CA ALA A 172 -12.62 18.36 2.03
C ALA A 172 -11.57 19.41 2.45
N ASN A 173 -10.78 19.90 1.50
CA ASN A 173 -9.79 20.95 1.73
C ASN A 173 -10.41 22.30 2.10
N ASP A 174 -11.56 22.65 1.53
CA ASP A 174 -12.29 23.85 1.93
C ASP A 174 -12.82 23.72 3.36
N LEU A 175 -13.35 22.54 3.72
CA LEU A 175 -13.78 22.23 5.08
C LEU A 175 -12.63 22.30 6.10
N VAL A 176 -11.41 21.88 5.74
CA VAL A 176 -10.20 22.07 6.55
C VAL A 176 -9.95 23.55 6.85
N LYS A 177 -10.13 24.44 5.86
CA LYS A 177 -9.86 25.88 5.97
C LYS A 177 -10.92 26.65 6.74
N GLU A 178 -12.10 26.08 6.95
CA GLU A 178 -13.18 26.71 7.71
C GLU A 178 -12.93 26.60 9.23
N GLU A 179 -11.95 27.35 9.74
CA GLU A 179 -11.53 27.35 11.15
C GLU A 179 -12.63 27.80 12.15
N LEU A 180 -13.67 28.46 11.65
CA LEU A 180 -14.78 28.98 12.48
C LEU A 180 -15.96 28.01 12.59
N LEU A 181 -15.94 26.88 11.89
CA LEU A 181 -16.96 25.85 11.98
C LEU A 181 -16.63 24.93 13.16
N HIS A 182 -17.47 24.99 14.19
CA HIS A 182 -17.25 24.28 15.45
C HIS A 182 -17.52 22.78 15.39
N ASP A 183 -18.37 22.36 14.45
CA ASP A 183 -18.70 20.95 14.23
C ASP A 183 -18.79 20.71 12.73
N LYS A 184 -17.85 19.90 12.24
CA LYS A 184 -17.69 19.54 10.83
C LYS A 184 -18.08 18.09 10.58
N TYR A 185 -18.49 17.34 11.60
CA TYR A 185 -18.64 15.88 11.55
C TYR A 185 -19.55 15.41 10.41
N ASP A 186 -20.77 15.95 10.31
CA ASP A 186 -21.73 15.55 9.28
C ASP A 186 -21.21 15.81 7.85
N GLU A 187 -20.48 16.91 7.63
CA GLU A 187 -19.85 17.24 6.35
C GLU A 187 -18.67 16.32 6.06
N ILE A 188 -17.83 16.01 7.07
CA ILE A 188 -16.72 15.06 6.94
C ILE A 188 -17.26 13.69 6.52
N VAL A 189 -18.26 13.17 7.23
CA VAL A 189 -18.88 11.88 6.94
C VAL A 189 -19.54 11.88 5.56
N GLY A 190 -20.20 12.97 5.18
CA GLY A 190 -20.77 13.14 3.85
C GLY A 190 -19.72 13.02 2.75
N ILE A 191 -18.60 13.73 2.89
CA ILE A 191 -17.50 13.70 1.92
C ILE A 191 -16.82 12.34 1.89
N LEU A 192 -16.59 11.70 3.04
CA LEU A 192 -15.97 10.37 3.12
C LEU A 192 -16.81 9.30 2.41
N ASN A 193 -18.13 9.31 2.61
CA ASN A 193 -19.02 8.36 1.93
C ASN A 193 -19.01 8.61 0.42
N GLU A 194 -19.16 9.86 -0.01
CA GLU A 194 -19.15 10.22 -1.44
C GLU A 194 -17.82 9.85 -2.11
N LEU A 195 -16.70 10.16 -1.44
CA LEU A 195 -15.37 9.79 -1.91
C LEU A 195 -15.19 8.28 -2.02
N THR A 196 -15.62 7.53 -1.01
CA THR A 196 -15.48 6.07 -0.99
C THR A 196 -16.27 5.43 -2.12
N ASP A 197 -17.53 5.85 -2.31
CA ASP A 197 -18.38 5.33 -3.37
C ASP A 197 -17.84 5.70 -4.75
N TYR A 198 -17.45 6.96 -4.95
CA TYR A 198 -16.95 7.42 -6.24
C TYR A 198 -15.58 6.83 -6.60
N THR A 199 -14.70 6.63 -5.62
CA THR A 199 -13.41 5.95 -5.81
C THR A 199 -13.61 4.50 -6.27
N LYS A 200 -14.59 3.78 -5.70
CA LYS A 200 -14.90 2.41 -6.11
C LYS A 200 -15.42 2.36 -7.55
N GLU A 201 -16.30 3.29 -7.92
CA GLU A 201 -16.80 3.41 -9.30
C GLU A 201 -15.65 3.71 -10.27
N HIS A 202 -14.85 4.74 -9.98
CA HIS A 202 -13.70 5.12 -10.80
C HIS A 202 -12.71 3.97 -11.01
N PHE A 203 -12.29 3.28 -9.93
CA PHE A 203 -11.37 2.14 -10.06
C PHE A 203 -11.99 0.98 -10.83
N GLN A 204 -13.30 0.74 -10.68
CA GLN A 204 -13.98 -0.26 -11.48
C GLN A 204 -13.92 0.10 -12.98
N ASP A 205 -14.26 1.33 -13.34
CA ASP A 205 -14.24 1.81 -14.73
C ASP A 205 -12.83 1.78 -15.34
N GLU A 206 -11.82 2.19 -14.56
CA GLU A 206 -10.41 2.14 -14.95
C GLU A 206 -9.93 0.68 -15.15
N GLU A 207 -10.27 -0.22 -14.24
CA GLU A 207 -9.93 -1.65 -14.34
C GLU A 207 -10.62 -2.33 -15.51
N GLU A 208 -11.90 -2.05 -15.76
CA GLU A 208 -12.63 -2.54 -16.93
C GLU A 208 -11.98 -2.03 -18.23
N TYR A 209 -11.54 -0.77 -18.24
CA TYR A 209 -10.80 -0.20 -19.37
C TYR A 209 -9.46 -0.92 -19.57
N MET A 210 -8.66 -1.06 -18.52
CA MET A 210 -7.38 -1.78 -18.52
C MET A 210 -7.54 -3.23 -19.00
N GLU A 211 -8.57 -3.95 -18.55
CA GLU A 211 -8.91 -5.29 -19.04
C GLU A 211 -9.18 -5.29 -20.54
N SER A 212 -9.96 -4.31 -21.02
CA SER A 212 -10.33 -4.22 -22.44
C SER A 212 -9.12 -4.06 -23.37
N ILE A 213 -8.07 -3.39 -22.91
CA ILE A 213 -6.83 -3.18 -23.66
C ILE A 213 -5.73 -4.19 -23.31
N HIS A 214 -6.01 -5.15 -22.43
CA HIS A 214 -5.05 -6.13 -21.91
C HIS A 214 -3.80 -5.48 -21.30
N TYR A 215 -4.02 -4.42 -20.51
CA TYR A 215 -2.94 -3.67 -19.87
C TYR A 215 -2.10 -4.57 -18.95
N PRO A 216 -0.77 -4.68 -19.17
CA PRO A 216 0.08 -5.60 -18.40
C PRO A 216 0.11 -5.32 -16.89
N GLY A 217 -0.02 -4.05 -16.49
CA GLY A 217 0.07 -3.60 -15.10
C GLY A 217 -1.22 -3.75 -14.28
N LEU A 218 -2.30 -4.26 -14.87
CA LEU A 218 -3.64 -4.33 -14.25
C LEU A 218 -3.63 -5.00 -12.87
N HIS A 219 -2.87 -6.09 -12.71
CA HIS A 219 -2.86 -6.81 -11.44
C HIS A 219 -2.25 -5.97 -10.30
N ALA A 220 -1.17 -5.25 -10.58
CA ALA A 220 -0.52 -4.39 -9.60
C ALA A 220 -1.40 -3.18 -9.25
N GLN A 221 -2.04 -2.56 -10.25
CA GLN A 221 -2.97 -1.45 -10.02
C GLN A 221 -4.18 -1.87 -9.17
N ARG A 222 -4.76 -3.04 -9.43
CA ARG A 222 -5.85 -3.62 -8.60
C ARG A 222 -5.49 -3.74 -7.13
N ILE A 223 -4.26 -4.14 -6.83
CA ILE A 223 -3.78 -4.25 -5.45
C ILE A 223 -3.71 -2.86 -4.80
N ALA A 224 -3.16 -1.88 -5.52
CA ALA A 224 -3.10 -0.50 -5.05
C ALA A 224 -4.51 0.10 -4.84
N HIS A 225 -5.43 -0.10 -5.79
CA HIS A 225 -6.83 0.33 -5.69
C HIS A 225 -7.53 -0.28 -4.48
N GLN A 226 -7.42 -1.60 -4.32
CA GLN A 226 -8.05 -2.32 -3.22
C GLN A 226 -7.52 -1.83 -1.87
N ALA A 227 -6.21 -1.58 -1.75
CA ALA A 227 -5.62 -1.05 -0.52
C ALA A 227 -6.09 0.37 -0.22
N PHE A 228 -6.22 1.23 -1.23
CA PHE A 228 -6.76 2.58 -1.06
C PHE A 228 -8.21 2.54 -0.57
N VAL A 229 -9.05 1.71 -1.19
CA VAL A 229 -10.45 1.52 -0.77
C VAL A 229 -10.52 0.97 0.65
N SER A 230 -9.72 -0.05 1.00
CA SER A 230 -9.70 -0.61 2.36
C SER A 230 -9.31 0.45 3.40
N LYS A 231 -8.36 1.34 3.08
CA LYS A 231 -7.99 2.44 3.98
C LYS A 231 -9.14 3.44 4.19
N LEU A 232 -9.97 3.70 3.19
CA LEU A 232 -11.17 4.52 3.35
C LEU A 232 -12.24 3.81 4.19
N GLU A 233 -12.41 2.50 4.02
CA GLU A 233 -13.40 1.71 4.78
C GLU A 233 -13.01 1.48 6.24
N GLU A 234 -11.71 1.50 6.54
CA GLU A 234 -11.16 1.33 7.90
C GLU A 234 -11.13 2.63 8.72
N ILE A 235 -11.65 3.73 8.17
CA ILE A 235 -11.75 5.00 8.87
C ILE A 235 -12.63 4.85 10.13
N ASP A 236 -12.04 5.16 11.28
CA ASP A 236 -12.72 5.15 12.57
C ASP A 236 -13.48 6.45 12.79
N LEU A 237 -14.79 6.43 12.56
CA LEU A 237 -15.67 7.59 12.73
C LEU A 237 -15.73 8.12 14.18
N GLU A 238 -15.42 7.32 15.20
CA GLU A 238 -15.36 7.80 16.58
C GLU A 238 -14.16 8.73 16.78
N GLN A 239 -13.01 8.39 16.19
CA GLN A 239 -11.81 9.23 16.20
C GLN A 239 -12.00 10.51 15.40
N VAL A 240 -12.78 10.46 14.31
CA VAL A 240 -13.16 11.64 13.54
C VAL A 240 -13.90 12.65 14.42
N ASP A 241 -14.82 12.20 15.28
CA ASP A 241 -15.62 13.10 16.13
C ASP A 241 -14.78 13.79 17.22
N GLU A 242 -13.87 13.08 17.87
CA GLU A 242 -13.04 13.63 18.95
C GLU A 242 -11.95 14.60 18.46
N HIS A 243 -11.43 14.37 17.24
CA HIS A 243 -10.24 15.06 16.70
C HIS A 243 -10.45 15.62 15.27
N GLN A 244 -11.64 16.15 14.97
CA GLN A 244 -12.09 16.54 13.63
C GLN A 244 -11.06 17.28 12.76
N GLN A 245 -10.36 18.29 13.30
CA GLN A 245 -9.41 19.10 12.51
C GLN A 245 -8.11 18.35 12.20
N GLU A 246 -7.53 17.65 13.18
CA GLU A 246 -6.31 16.86 13.00
C GLU A 246 -6.58 15.71 12.02
N TYR A 247 -7.70 15.03 12.20
CA TYR A 247 -8.15 13.98 11.30
C TYR A 247 -8.33 14.46 9.85
N LEU A 248 -8.98 15.61 9.66
CA LEU A 248 -9.17 16.19 8.33
C LEU A 248 -7.84 16.53 7.65
N GLU A 249 -6.83 16.96 8.41
CA GLU A 249 -5.50 17.26 7.88
C GLU A 249 -4.75 16.00 7.44
N GLU A 250 -4.78 14.94 8.27
CA GLU A 250 -4.22 13.62 7.94
C GLU A 250 -4.93 12.99 6.73
N LEU A 251 -6.25 13.07 6.70
CA LEU A 251 -7.06 12.60 5.57
C LEU A 251 -6.66 13.33 4.28
N MET A 252 -6.53 14.65 4.31
CA MET A 252 -6.14 15.43 3.14
C MET A 252 -4.73 15.08 2.64
N GLU A 253 -3.78 14.85 3.55
CA GLU A 253 -2.44 14.40 3.21
C GLU A 253 -2.46 13.05 2.51
N PHE A 254 -3.22 12.10 3.07
CA PHE A 254 -3.40 10.78 2.48
C PHE A 254 -4.07 10.84 1.11
N LEU A 255 -5.26 11.44 1.02
CA LEU A 255 -6.07 11.43 -0.20
C LEU A 255 -5.37 12.10 -1.35
N PHE A 256 -4.89 13.32 -1.14
CA PHE A 256 -4.28 14.06 -2.22
C PHE A 256 -2.89 13.50 -2.56
N GLY A 257 -2.10 13.15 -1.53
CA GLY A 257 -0.76 12.58 -1.70
C GLY A 257 -0.80 11.26 -2.46
N TRP A 258 -1.71 10.36 -2.09
CA TRP A 258 -1.88 9.09 -2.78
C TRP A 258 -2.43 9.29 -4.19
N LEU A 259 -3.58 9.96 -4.35
CA LEU A 259 -4.24 10.11 -5.66
C LEU A 259 -3.34 10.79 -6.68
N SER A 260 -2.67 11.89 -6.30
CA SER A 260 -1.78 12.59 -7.23
C SER A 260 -0.63 11.74 -7.70
N ASN A 261 -0.03 10.95 -6.81
CA ASN A 261 1.08 10.09 -7.17
C ASN A 261 0.62 8.89 -7.98
N HIS A 262 -0.51 8.29 -7.61
CA HIS A 262 -1.12 7.19 -8.34
C HIS A 262 -1.36 7.56 -9.80
N ILE A 263 -2.04 8.69 -10.04
CA ILE A 263 -2.26 9.19 -11.39
C ILE A 263 -0.94 9.41 -12.14
N LEU A 264 0.00 10.13 -11.52
CA LEU A 264 1.26 10.51 -12.18
C LEU A 264 2.21 9.35 -12.47
N LYS A 265 2.10 8.25 -11.72
CA LYS A 265 3.03 7.12 -11.78
C LYS A 265 2.43 5.84 -12.33
N SER A 266 1.11 5.71 -12.26
CA SER A 266 0.36 4.52 -12.65
C SER A 266 -0.61 4.85 -13.78
N ASP A 267 -1.65 5.64 -13.53
CA ASP A 267 -2.79 5.77 -14.45
C ASP A 267 -2.39 6.40 -15.79
N LYS A 268 -1.41 7.30 -15.77
CA LYS A 268 -0.85 7.87 -16.99
C LYS A 268 -0.22 6.83 -17.92
N LEU A 269 0.34 5.76 -17.37
CA LEU A 269 0.94 4.67 -18.17
C LEU A 269 -0.14 3.84 -18.90
N ILE A 270 -1.40 3.90 -18.49
CA ILE A 270 -2.51 3.23 -19.19
C ILE A 270 -2.71 3.83 -20.58
N GLY A 271 -2.51 5.14 -20.72
CA GLY A 271 -2.71 5.88 -21.97
C GLY A 271 -1.50 5.89 -22.91
N GLU A 272 -0.35 5.33 -22.51
CA GLU A 272 0.91 5.29 -23.28
C GLU A 272 1.05 4.03 -24.15
#